data_AF-A0A7C3KRI0-F1
#
_entry.id   AF-A0A7C3KRI0-F1
#
_cell.length_a   1.000
_cell.length_b   1.000
_cell.length_c   1.000
_cell.angle_alpha   90.00
_cell.angle_beta   90.00
_cell.angle_gamma   90.00
#
_symmetry.space_group_name_H-M   'P 1'
#
loop_
_entity.id
_entity.type
_entity.pdbx_description
1 polymer ?
#
loop_
_entity_poly.entity_id
_entity_poly.type
_entity_poly.pdbx_seq_one_letter_code
_entity_poly.pdbx_strand_id
1 'polypeptide(L)'
;MIQADGDKNEILANHSTTVTFYDVNSQKVASLALKTNEYGSFNGSFTTPQGMLNGQMYLYNGSGSVYFSVEDYKRPKFEVTVNPVKGSYRLNDEIKVEGSAKSYSGSNIDGAQVNYRVVRNASFPSWWYWWRGH
;
A
#
# COMPACT_ATOMS: atom_id res chain seq x y z
N MET A 1 -20.51 -9.64 -0.61
CA MET A 1 -20.35 -11.07 -0.90
C MET A 1 -21.39 -11.43 -1.91
N ILE A 2 -20.92 -11.98 -3.02
CA ILE A 2 -21.74 -12.44 -4.12
C ILE A 2 -21.33 -13.87 -4.43
N GLN A 3 -22.26 -14.69 -4.86
CA GLN A 3 -21.98 -15.99 -5.44
C GLN A 3 -22.15 -15.88 -6.95
N ALA A 4 -21.15 -16.32 -7.70
CA ALA A 4 -21.19 -16.39 -9.15
C ALA A 4 -21.35 -17.85 -9.57
N ASP A 5 -22.35 -18.14 -10.40
CA ASP A 5 -22.56 -19.43 -11.07
C ASP A 5 -22.75 -19.18 -12.57
N GLY A 6 -21.65 -19.31 -13.33
CA GLY A 6 -21.58 -18.88 -14.73
C GLY A 6 -21.89 -17.39 -14.88
N ASP A 7 -22.94 -17.07 -15.63
CA ASP A 7 -23.38 -15.69 -15.89
C ASP A 7 -24.29 -15.11 -14.78
N LYS A 8 -24.68 -15.92 -13.78
CA LYS A 8 -25.57 -15.47 -12.69
C LYS A 8 -24.75 -14.99 -11.50
N ASN A 9 -25.09 -13.79 -11.01
CA ASN A 9 -24.55 -13.22 -9.78
C ASN A 9 -25.68 -13.03 -8.78
N GLU A 10 -25.55 -13.64 -7.59
CA GLU A 10 -26.53 -13.52 -6.52
C GLU A 10 -25.90 -12.88 -5.27
N ILE A 11 -26.63 -11.96 -4.66
CA ILE A 11 -26.21 -11.32 -3.40
C ILE A 11 -26.45 -12.32 -2.26
N LEU A 12 -25.40 -12.63 -1.52
CA LEU A 12 -25.47 -13.48 -0.34
C LEU A 12 -25.87 -12.65 0.89
N ALA A 13 -27.16 -12.40 1.08
CA ALA A 13 -27.70 -11.71 2.26
C ALA A 13 -27.79 -12.65 3.48
N ASN A 14 -27.58 -12.12 4.70
CA ASN A 14 -27.61 -12.87 5.97
C ASN A 14 -26.68 -14.11 6.02
N HIS A 15 -25.69 -14.16 5.14
CA HIS A 15 -24.73 -15.24 5.03
C HIS A 15 -23.69 -15.13 6.15
N SER A 16 -23.43 -16.25 6.82
CA SER A 16 -22.44 -16.29 7.90
C SER A 16 -21.04 -16.48 7.34
N THR A 17 -20.09 -15.63 7.74
CA THR A 17 -18.68 -15.71 7.34
C THR A 17 -17.79 -15.49 8.55
N THR A 18 -16.58 -16.05 8.54
CA THR A 18 -15.58 -15.81 9.59
C THR A 18 -14.37 -15.15 8.97
N VAL A 19 -14.06 -13.94 9.41
CA VAL A 19 -12.84 -13.23 9.04
C VAL A 19 -11.75 -13.58 10.04
N THR A 20 -10.63 -14.09 9.56
CA THR A 20 -9.47 -14.46 10.38
C THR A 20 -8.30 -13.54 10.06
N PHE A 21 -7.68 -12.99 11.10
CA PHE A 21 -6.49 -12.17 11.03
C PHE A 21 -5.25 -13.03 11.25
N TYR A 22 -4.30 -12.97 10.32
CA TYR A 22 -3.01 -13.63 10.38
C TYR A 22 -1.86 -12.63 10.46
N ASP A 23 -0.85 -12.96 11.26
CA ASP A 23 0.37 -12.17 11.38
C ASP A 23 1.36 -12.43 10.22
N VAL A 24 2.54 -11.81 10.32
CA VAL A 24 3.65 -11.92 9.36
C VAL A 24 4.15 -13.36 9.17
N ASN A 25 3.99 -14.21 10.19
CA ASN A 25 4.38 -15.62 10.17
C ASN A 25 3.20 -16.53 9.75
N SER A 26 2.12 -15.95 9.23
CA SER A 26 0.87 -16.66 8.91
C SER A 26 0.24 -17.36 10.13
N GLN A 27 0.52 -16.88 11.34
CA GLN A 27 -0.09 -17.39 12.56
C GLN A 27 -1.41 -16.68 12.81
N LYS A 28 -2.43 -17.44 13.22
CA LYS A 28 -3.74 -16.88 13.56
C LYS A 28 -3.61 -15.98 14.78
N VAL A 29 -3.95 -14.71 14.60
CA VAL A 29 -4.01 -13.70 15.66
C VAL A 29 -5.39 -13.67 16.31
N ALA A 30 -6.43 -13.55 15.49
CA ALA A 30 -7.82 -13.42 15.94
C ALA A 30 -8.79 -13.87 14.85
N SER A 31 -10.04 -14.11 15.22
CA SER A 31 -11.12 -14.39 14.27
C SER A 31 -12.43 -13.77 14.73
N LEU A 32 -13.21 -13.27 13.78
CA LEU A 32 -14.52 -12.66 14.01
C LEU A 32 -15.57 -13.32 13.12
N ALA A 33 -16.61 -13.87 13.74
CA ALA A 33 -17.78 -14.37 13.03
C ALA A 33 -18.72 -13.19 12.73
N LEU A 34 -19.10 -13.04 11.46
CA LEU A 34 -19.92 -11.94 10.95
C LEU A 34 -21.05 -12.47 10.07
N LYS A 35 -22.07 -11.63 9.87
CA LYS A 35 -23.14 -11.87 8.90
C LYS A 35 -23.21 -10.72 7.91
N THR A 36 -23.48 -11.05 6.66
CA THR A 36 -23.72 -10.04 5.62
C THR A 36 -25.08 -9.37 5.80
N ASN A 37 -25.17 -8.09 5.46
CA ASN A 37 -26.43 -7.36 5.35
C ASN A 37 -27.17 -7.73 4.05
N GLU A 38 -28.31 -7.08 3.81
CA GLU A 38 -29.15 -7.30 2.62
C GLU A 38 -28.43 -7.03 1.29
N TYR A 39 -27.33 -6.26 1.32
CA TYR A 39 -26.47 -5.96 0.18
C TYR A 39 -25.21 -6.83 0.12
N GLY A 40 -25.15 -7.90 0.91
CA GLY A 40 -24.01 -8.83 0.95
C GLY A 40 -22.76 -8.25 1.64
N SER A 41 -22.83 -7.11 2.30
CA SER A 41 -21.68 -6.44 2.93
C SER A 41 -21.63 -6.71 4.43
N PHE A 42 -20.46 -6.70 5.03
CA PHE A 42 -20.26 -6.78 6.49
C PHE A 42 -19.21 -5.75 6.92
N ASN A 43 -19.19 -5.42 8.20
CA ASN A 43 -18.14 -4.62 8.81
C ASN A 43 -17.67 -5.29 10.11
N GLY A 44 -16.44 -4.99 10.51
CA GLY A 44 -15.83 -5.50 11.72
C GLY A 44 -14.52 -4.77 11.99
N SER A 45 -13.96 -4.99 13.17
CA SER A 45 -12.68 -4.39 13.57
C SER A 45 -11.77 -5.43 14.20
N PHE A 46 -10.48 -5.24 14.00
CA PHE A 46 -9.42 -6.00 14.66
C PHE A 46 -8.49 -5.00 15.33
N THR A 47 -7.96 -5.37 16.49
CA THR A 47 -6.86 -4.63 17.12
C THR A 47 -5.57 -5.39 16.84
N THR A 48 -4.54 -4.70 16.36
CA THR A 48 -3.23 -5.30 16.16
C THR A 48 -2.59 -5.65 17.52
N PRO A 49 -2.08 -6.89 17.72
CA PRO A 49 -1.42 -7.25 18.96
C PRO A 49 -0.12 -6.46 19.13
N GLN A 50 0.18 -6.10 20.38
CA GLN A 50 1.46 -5.49 20.74
C GLN A 50 2.53 -6.57 20.94
N GLY A 51 3.79 -6.22 20.68
CA GLY A 51 4.93 -7.11 20.92
C GLY A 51 5.14 -8.22 19.89
N MET A 52 4.39 -8.20 18.78
CA MET A 52 4.64 -9.08 17.64
C MET A 52 5.57 -8.45 16.62
N LEU A 53 6.06 -9.26 15.67
CA LEU A 53 6.83 -8.75 14.55
C LEU A 53 5.97 -7.82 13.69
N ASN A 54 6.52 -6.66 13.34
CA ASN A 54 5.94 -5.77 12.35
C ASN A 54 6.18 -6.31 10.93
N GLY A 55 5.33 -5.93 9.99
CA GLY A 55 5.44 -6.33 8.59
C GLY A 55 4.09 -6.52 7.91
N GLN A 56 4.11 -7.22 6.78
CA GLN A 56 2.92 -7.50 5.99
C GLN A 56 2.06 -8.58 6.67
N MET A 57 0.83 -8.22 6.99
CA MET A 57 -0.18 -9.07 7.61
C MET A 57 -1.42 -9.16 6.71
N TYR A 58 -2.38 -10.04 7.02
CA TYR A 58 -3.58 -10.16 6.20
C TYR A 58 -4.84 -10.61 6.95
N LEU A 59 -5.99 -10.24 6.41
CA LEU A 59 -7.30 -10.79 6.78
C LEU A 59 -7.76 -11.77 5.70
N TYR A 60 -8.39 -12.88 6.10
CA TYR A 60 -8.92 -13.90 5.20
C TYR A 60 -10.32 -14.35 5.64
N ASN A 61 -11.24 -14.57 4.71
CA ASN A 61 -12.62 -14.97 5.04
C ASN A 61 -13.15 -16.21 4.29
N GLY A 62 -12.27 -17.05 3.74
CA GLY A 62 -12.65 -18.16 2.88
C GLY A 62 -12.66 -17.81 1.40
N SER A 63 -13.24 -16.64 1.06
CA SER A 63 -13.42 -16.19 -0.32
C SER A 63 -12.25 -15.34 -0.87
N GLY A 64 -11.40 -14.81 0.00
CA GLY A 64 -10.25 -14.01 -0.41
C GLY A 64 -9.47 -13.43 0.76
N SER A 65 -8.38 -12.75 0.43
CA SER A 65 -7.48 -12.11 1.39
C SER A 65 -7.27 -10.63 1.07
N VAL A 66 -7.07 -9.82 2.11
CA VAL A 66 -6.59 -8.44 1.99
C VAL A 66 -5.33 -8.28 2.83
N TYR A 67 -4.28 -7.75 2.22
CA TYR A 67 -2.98 -7.56 2.86
C TYR A 67 -2.81 -6.10 3.30
N PHE A 68 -2.16 -5.89 4.44
CA PHE A 68 -1.85 -4.58 4.99
C PHE A 68 -0.53 -4.65 5.78
N SER A 69 0.20 -3.54 5.84
CA SER A 69 1.45 -3.45 6.61
C SER A 69 1.20 -2.87 8.00
N VAL A 70 1.81 -3.48 9.02
CA VAL A 70 1.87 -2.95 10.38
C VAL A 70 3.32 -2.54 10.65
N GLU A 71 3.51 -1.27 11.00
CA GLU A 71 4.83 -0.67 11.20
C GLU A 71 4.83 0.24 12.44
N ASP A 72 5.97 0.32 13.13
CA ASP A 72 6.17 1.28 14.21
C ASP A 72 6.41 2.67 13.65
N TYR A 73 5.35 3.47 13.61
CA TYR A 73 5.42 4.81 13.06
C TYR A 73 5.71 5.85 14.14
N LYS A 74 6.89 6.46 14.08
CA LYS A 74 7.09 7.78 14.69
C LYS A 74 6.56 8.83 13.72
N ARG A 75 5.47 9.50 14.09
CA ARG A 75 4.87 10.56 13.28
C ARG A 75 5.91 11.63 12.94
N PRO A 76 6.31 11.78 11.66
CA PRO A 76 7.06 12.92 11.18
C PRO A 76 6.32 14.18 11.57
N LYS A 77 7.07 15.25 11.79
CA LYS A 77 6.48 16.56 12.09
C LYS A 77 6.45 17.45 10.85
N PHE A 78 6.77 16.90 9.68
CA PHE A 78 6.97 17.63 8.45
C PHE A 78 6.74 16.76 7.22
N GLU A 79 6.50 17.42 6.10
CA GLU A 79 6.46 16.86 4.76
C GLU A 79 7.52 17.50 3.87
N VAL A 80 7.97 16.73 2.88
CA VAL A 80 8.88 17.21 1.82
C VAL A 80 8.19 16.97 0.49
N THR A 81 8.04 18.03 -0.28
CA THR A 81 7.45 17.99 -1.62
C THR A 81 8.52 18.38 -2.63
N VAL A 82 8.77 17.51 -3.60
CA VAL A 82 9.67 17.78 -4.73
C VAL A 82 8.82 18.14 -5.93
N ASN A 83 9.11 19.28 -6.56
CA ASN A 83 8.41 19.71 -7.76
C ASN A 83 8.81 18.81 -8.93
N PRO A 84 7.87 18.42 -9.81
CA PRO A 84 8.19 17.72 -11.04
C PRO A 84 9.21 18.52 -11.85
N VAL A 85 10.27 17.86 -12.29
CA VAL A 85 11.29 18.48 -13.13
C VAL A 85 10.65 18.78 -14.49
N LYS A 86 10.69 20.04 -14.93
CA LYS A 86 10.01 20.49 -16.16
C LYS A 86 10.95 20.36 -17.37
N GLY A 87 10.54 19.59 -18.37
CA GLY A 87 11.23 19.50 -19.67
C GLY A 87 11.76 18.10 -19.97
N SER A 88 12.56 18.01 -21.04
CA SER A 88 13.31 16.81 -21.40
C SER A 88 14.80 17.11 -21.28
N TYR A 89 15.54 16.20 -20.69
CA TYR A 89 16.97 16.36 -20.40
C TYR A 89 17.76 15.29 -21.14
N ARG A 90 18.85 15.71 -21.77
CA ARG A 90 19.84 14.85 -22.38
C ARG A 90 20.87 14.41 -21.36
N LEU A 91 21.65 13.42 -21.75
CA LEU A 91 22.81 13.02 -20.97
C LEU A 91 23.77 14.20 -20.85
N ASN A 92 24.23 14.45 -19.62
CA ASN A 92 25.12 15.56 -19.23
C ASN A 92 24.46 16.94 -19.15
N ASP A 93 23.13 17.03 -19.28
CA ASP A 93 22.44 18.27 -18.96
C ASP A 93 22.46 18.55 -17.46
N GLU A 94 22.65 19.82 -17.10
CA GLU A 94 22.47 20.29 -15.75
C GLU A 94 20.97 20.44 -15.46
N ILE A 95 20.51 19.86 -14.35
CA ILE A 95 19.11 19.88 -13.95
C ILE A 95 18.94 20.64 -12.64
N LYS A 96 17.95 21.53 -12.62
CA LYS A 96 17.51 22.19 -11.39
C LYS A 96 16.30 21.47 -10.83
N VAL A 97 16.42 20.94 -9.62
CA VAL A 97 15.33 20.32 -8.88
C VAL A 97 14.96 21.23 -7.72
N GLU A 98 13.70 21.62 -7.65
CA GLU A 98 13.16 22.46 -6.59
C GLU A 98 12.20 21.65 -5.73
N GLY A 99 12.19 21.92 -4.44
CA GLY A 99 11.27 21.31 -3.49
C GLY A 99 11.08 22.21 -2.28
N SER A 100 10.14 21.85 -1.43
CA SER A 100 9.88 22.56 -0.18
C SER A 100 9.66 21.57 0.96
N ALA A 101 10.09 21.97 2.15
CA ALA A 101 9.83 21.24 3.39
C ALA A 101 8.99 22.12 4.30
N LYS A 102 7.87 21.59 4.77
CA LYS A 102 6.95 22.28 5.68
C LYS A 102 6.66 21.41 6.88
N SER A 103 6.67 22.03 8.06
CA SER A 103 6.10 21.39 9.24
C SER A 103 4.61 21.15 9.06
N TYR A 104 4.04 20.13 9.69
CA TYR A 104 2.60 19.91 9.69
C TYR A 104 1.81 21.02 10.41
N SER A 105 2.50 21.92 11.12
CA SER A 105 1.94 23.18 11.65
C SER A 105 1.98 24.34 10.65
N GLY A 106 2.46 24.14 9.43
CA GLY A 106 2.42 25.11 8.32
C GLY A 106 3.67 25.99 8.17
N SER A 107 4.58 26.00 9.14
CA SER A 107 5.85 26.75 9.05
C SER A 107 6.82 26.08 8.08
N ASN A 108 7.52 26.89 7.28
CA ASN A 108 8.65 26.41 6.47
C ASN A 108 9.78 25.92 7.37
N ILE A 109 10.48 24.88 6.93
CA ILE A 109 11.66 24.37 7.62
C ILE A 109 12.90 24.98 6.98
N ASP A 110 13.72 25.63 7.80
CA ASP A 110 14.98 26.26 7.40
C ASP A 110 16.16 25.65 8.18
N GLY A 111 17.38 25.78 7.65
CA GLY A 111 18.61 25.28 8.25
C GLY A 111 18.72 23.75 8.35
N ALA A 112 17.85 23.02 7.66
CA ALA A 112 17.84 21.56 7.68
C ALA A 112 18.94 20.95 6.80
N GLN A 113 19.45 19.79 7.22
CA GLN A 113 20.31 18.98 6.37
C GLN A 113 19.47 18.31 5.26
N VAL A 114 19.88 18.51 4.01
CA VAL A 114 19.22 17.89 2.85
C VAL A 114 20.08 16.72 2.35
N ASN A 115 19.53 15.51 2.47
CA ASN A 115 20.12 14.30 1.90
C ASN A 115 19.29 13.87 0.69
N TYR A 116 19.95 13.61 -0.43
CA TYR A 116 19.28 13.21 -1.67
C TYR A 116 19.98 12.03 -2.34
N ARG A 117 19.22 11.28 -3.13
CA ARG A 117 19.73 10.19 -3.97
C ARG A 117 19.22 10.38 -5.39
N VAL A 118 20.15 10.44 -6.34
CA VAL A 118 19.82 10.44 -7.77
C VAL A 118 19.85 9.00 -8.26
N VAL A 119 18.74 8.52 -8.82
CA VAL A 119 18.64 7.19 -9.43
C VAL A 119 18.30 7.35 -10.90
N ARG A 120 19.05 6.68 -11.77
CA ARG A 120 18.80 6.64 -13.20
C ARG A 120 18.22 5.28 -13.57
N ASN A 121 16.96 5.26 -13.99
CA ASN A 121 16.31 4.06 -14.50
C ASN A 121 16.32 4.10 -16.04
N ALA A 122 16.87 3.08 -16.68
CA ALA A 122 16.75 2.92 -18.13
C ALA A 122 15.46 2.15 -18.43
N SER A 123 14.59 2.73 -19.26
CA SER A 123 13.44 2.03 -19.82
C SER A 123 13.75 1.69 -21.27
N PHE A 124 13.94 0.41 -21.55
CA PHE A 124 14.13 -0.08 -22.91
C PHE A 124 12.79 -0.61 -23.45
N PRO A 125 12.43 -0.33 -24.70
CA PRO A 125 11.23 -0.90 -25.30
C PRO A 125 11.25 -2.44 -25.22
N SER A 126 10.08 -3.05 -25.02
CA SER A 126 9.95 -4.51 -24.82
C SER A 126 10.61 -5.35 -25.94
N TRP A 127 10.62 -4.84 -27.18
CA TRP A 127 11.23 -5.50 -28.34
C TRP A 127 12.77 -5.57 -28.29
N TRP A 128 13.46 -4.73 -27.48
CA TRP A 128 14.92 -4.84 -27.27
C TRP A 128 15.32 -6.10 -26.48
N TYR A 129 14.42 -6.65 -25.66
CA TYR A 129 14.68 -7.89 -24.95
C TYR A 129 14.58 -9.13 -25.85
N TRP A 130 13.92 -9.02 -27.02
CA TRP A 130 13.75 -10.13 -27.97
C TRP A 130 14.99 -10.34 -28.85
N TRP A 131 15.86 -9.33 -28.98
CA TRP A 131 17.08 -9.38 -29.80
C TRP A 131 18.31 -9.89 -29.04
N ARG A 132 18.21 -10.11 -27.72
CA ARG A 132 19.28 -10.70 -26.89
C ARG A 132 19.06 -12.19 -26.57
N GLY A 133 18.12 -12.83 -27.27
CA GLY A 133 17.89 -14.27 -27.22
C GLY A 133 18.35 -14.95 -28.51
N HIS A 134 19.66 -14.98 -28.75
CA HIS A 134 20.44 -16.03 -29.41
C HIS A 134 21.93 -15.71 -29.25
#